data_AF-A0A4Y8D828-F1
#
_entry.id   AF-A0A4Y8D828-F1
#
_cell.length_a   1.000
_cell.length_b   1.000
_cell.length_c   1.000
_cell.angle_alpha   90.00
_cell.angle_beta   90.00
_cell.angle_gamma   90.00
#
_symmetry.space_group_name_H-M   'P 1'
#
loop_
_entity.id
_entity.type
_entity.pdbx_description
1 polymer ?
#
loop_
_entity_poly.entity_id
_entity_poly.type
_entity_poly.pdbx_seq_one_letter_code
_entity_poly.pdbx_strand_id
1 'polypeptide(L)'
;MKFSYAAIVLGAASIVSAQSAACTAAVAAVPACGASCINTATAKYCSGADDYACECSSDTFSQIETDATNCVVTACGASVALQVLEAVSKVCTTCV
;
A
#
# COMPACT_ATOMS: atom_id res chain seq x y z
N MET A 1 -23.28 -35.54 -11.74
CA MET A 1 -24.21 -34.40 -11.56
C MET A 1 -23.35 -33.14 -11.58
N LYS A 2 -22.92 -32.57 -12.71
CA LYS A 2 -23.68 -31.77 -13.68
C LYS A 2 -24.75 -30.90 -13.03
N PHE A 3 -24.33 -29.89 -12.26
CA PHE A 3 -25.18 -28.75 -11.94
C PHE A 3 -24.77 -27.59 -12.85
N SER A 4 -25.31 -27.65 -14.07
CA SER A 4 -25.63 -26.43 -14.79
C SER A 4 -26.68 -25.66 -13.99
N TYR A 5 -26.75 -24.36 -14.29
CA TYR A 5 -27.81 -23.40 -13.97
C TYR A 5 -27.51 -22.38 -12.88
N ALA A 6 -27.38 -21.16 -13.43
CA ALA A 6 -28.03 -19.95 -12.98
C ALA A 6 -27.27 -19.06 -11.99
N ALA A 7 -26.98 -17.87 -12.51
CA ALA A 7 -27.06 -16.61 -11.79
C ALA A 7 -26.12 -16.45 -10.60
N ILE A 8 -24.89 -16.02 -10.88
CA ILE A 8 -24.19 -15.10 -9.97
C ILE A 8 -23.91 -13.82 -10.76
N VAL A 9 -25.00 -13.14 -11.11
CA VAL A 9 -25.00 -11.68 -11.16
C VAL A 9 -25.56 -11.29 -9.80
N LEU A 10 -24.83 -10.48 -9.02
CA LEU A 10 -25.05 -10.01 -7.64
C LEU A 10 -23.98 -10.53 -6.66
N GLY A 11 -22.84 -9.84 -6.59
CA GLY A 11 -21.79 -10.15 -5.60
C GLY A 11 -20.61 -9.18 -5.51
N ALA A 12 -20.66 -8.00 -6.14
CA ALA A 12 -19.54 -7.04 -6.09
C ALA A 12 -19.46 -6.23 -4.76
N ALA A 13 -20.41 -6.41 -3.84
CA ALA A 13 -20.49 -5.60 -2.61
C ALA A 13 -19.76 -6.17 -1.39
N SER A 14 -19.26 -7.41 -1.44
CA SER A 14 -18.59 -8.07 -0.29
C SER A 14 -17.10 -8.33 -0.48
N ILE A 15 -16.54 -8.04 -1.67
CA ILE A 15 -15.09 -8.02 -1.89
C ILE A 15 -14.43 -6.73 -1.40
N VAL A 16 -15.18 -5.61 -1.41
CA VAL A 16 -14.69 -4.30 -0.94
C VAL A 16 -14.34 -4.31 0.54
N SER A 17 -15.09 -5.05 1.38
CA SER A 17 -14.85 -5.12 2.83
C SER A 17 -13.66 -6.01 3.19
N ALA A 18 -13.36 -7.04 2.40
CA ALA A 18 -12.18 -7.87 2.60
C ALA A 18 -10.89 -7.18 2.11
N GLN A 19 -10.95 -6.49 0.96
CA GLN A 19 -9.82 -5.73 0.42
C GLN A 19 -9.44 -4.57 1.33
N SER A 20 -10.42 -3.82 1.84
CA SER A 20 -10.16 -2.74 2.80
C SER A 20 -9.60 -3.26 4.12
N ALA A 21 -10.10 -4.37 4.68
CA ALA A 21 -9.53 -4.94 5.90
C ALA A 21 -8.08 -5.46 5.71
N ALA A 22 -7.79 -6.11 4.58
CA ALA A 22 -6.44 -6.56 4.26
C ALA A 22 -5.48 -5.39 4.00
N CYS A 23 -5.98 -4.32 3.36
CA CYS A 23 -5.27 -3.08 3.17
C CYS A 23 -4.93 -2.40 4.50
N THR A 24 -5.92 -2.22 5.39
CA THR A 24 -5.69 -1.65 6.72
C THR A 24 -4.68 -2.46 7.52
N ALA A 25 -4.74 -3.79 7.44
CA ALA A 25 -3.75 -4.66 8.10
C ALA A 25 -2.34 -4.51 7.49
N ALA A 26 -2.23 -4.32 6.18
CA ALA A 26 -0.95 -4.08 5.51
C ALA A 26 -0.36 -2.71 5.88
N VAL A 27 -1.18 -1.66 5.89
CA VAL A 27 -0.77 -0.31 6.32
C VAL A 27 -0.35 -0.30 7.78
N ALA A 28 -1.08 -1.01 8.65
CA ALA A 28 -0.73 -1.15 10.07
C ALA A 28 0.57 -1.94 10.30
N ALA A 29 1.02 -2.73 9.32
CA ALA A 29 2.30 -3.44 9.38
C ALA A 29 3.50 -2.54 9.01
N VAL A 30 3.25 -1.36 8.42
CA VAL A 30 4.31 -0.41 8.08
C VAL A 30 4.94 0.15 9.37
N PRO A 31 6.27 0.04 9.54
CA PRO A 31 6.95 0.60 10.70
C PRO A 31 6.74 2.12 10.84
N ALA A 32 6.34 2.55 12.04
CA ALA A 32 6.06 3.97 12.33
C ALA A 32 7.27 4.89 12.09
N CYS A 33 8.50 4.37 12.24
CA CYS A 33 9.73 5.12 11.98
C CYS A 33 9.88 5.53 10.50
N GLY A 34 9.27 4.79 9.57
CA GLY A 34 9.30 5.06 8.14
C GLY A 34 8.03 5.73 7.62
N ALA A 35 6.91 5.58 8.35
CA ALA A 35 5.62 6.12 7.96
C ALA A 35 5.65 7.65 7.74
N SER A 36 6.32 8.42 8.61
CA SER A 36 6.41 9.88 8.43
C SER A 36 7.25 10.28 7.21
N CYS A 37 8.30 9.52 6.91
CA CYS A 37 9.14 9.73 5.73
C CYS A 37 8.35 9.47 4.45
N ILE A 38 7.61 8.36 4.41
CA ILE A 38 6.75 8.00 3.28
C ILE A 38 5.67 9.06 3.09
N ASN A 39 4.94 9.44 4.15
CA ASN A 39 3.89 10.46 4.04
C ASN A 39 4.42 11.80 3.49
N THR A 40 5.62 12.20 3.92
CA THR A 40 6.27 13.43 3.43
C THR A 40 6.64 13.31 1.95
N ALA A 41 7.12 12.15 1.50
CA ALA A 41 7.42 11.90 0.10
C ALA A 41 6.14 11.81 -0.74
N THR A 42 5.14 11.06 -0.30
CA THR A 42 3.81 10.96 -0.91
C THR A 42 3.21 12.34 -1.15
N ALA A 43 3.27 13.24 -0.16
CA ALA A 43 2.71 14.60 -0.28
C ALA A 43 3.33 15.45 -1.40
N LYS A 44 4.49 15.06 -1.97
CA LYS A 44 5.08 15.73 -3.13
C LYS A 44 4.49 15.28 -4.46
N TYR A 45 3.97 14.06 -4.54
CA TYR A 45 3.54 13.43 -5.78
C TYR A 45 2.03 13.19 -5.85
N CYS A 46 1.41 12.92 -4.71
CA CYS A 46 0.00 12.58 -4.57
C CYS A 46 -0.75 13.65 -3.77
N SER A 47 -2.05 13.77 -4.05
CA SER A 47 -2.89 14.83 -3.46
C SER A 47 -3.45 14.46 -2.08
N GLY A 48 -3.28 13.21 -1.64
CA GLY A 48 -3.76 12.73 -0.34
C GLY A 48 -2.91 11.57 0.20
N ALA A 49 -2.96 11.38 1.52
CA ALA A 49 -2.20 10.35 2.25
C ALA A 49 -2.79 8.93 2.15
N ASP A 50 -3.93 8.79 1.48
CA ASP A 50 -4.65 7.52 1.24
C ASP A 50 -4.88 7.29 -0.26
N ASP A 51 -4.13 8.00 -1.10
CA ASP A 51 -4.25 7.92 -2.54
C ASP A 51 -3.37 6.75 -3.05
N TYR A 52 -3.68 5.54 -2.56
CA TYR A 52 -2.89 4.34 -2.83
C TYR A 52 -2.74 4.07 -4.33
N ALA A 53 -3.73 4.44 -5.14
CA ALA A 53 -3.65 4.35 -6.60
C ALA A 53 -2.55 5.26 -7.18
N CYS A 54 -2.33 6.44 -6.60
CA CYS A 54 -1.24 7.34 -6.94
C CYS A 54 0.09 6.83 -6.34
N GLU A 55 0.12 6.53 -5.05
CA GLU A 55 1.34 6.11 -4.33
C GLU A 55 1.97 4.85 -4.92
N CYS A 56 1.13 3.93 -5.40
CA CYS A 56 1.52 2.64 -5.93
C CYS A 56 1.60 2.61 -7.47
N SER A 57 1.34 3.73 -8.12
CA SER A 57 1.63 3.87 -9.55
C SER A 57 3.14 3.69 -9.76
N SER A 58 3.55 2.93 -10.78
CA SER A 58 4.95 2.52 -10.99
C SER A 58 5.94 3.69 -10.94
N ASP A 59 5.61 4.80 -11.59
CA ASP A 59 6.46 6.00 -11.62
C ASP A 59 6.52 6.71 -10.27
N THR A 60 5.37 6.81 -9.59
CA THR A 60 5.25 7.55 -8.33
C THR A 60 5.86 6.76 -7.18
N PHE A 61 5.62 5.45 -7.12
CA PHE A 61 6.23 4.55 -6.14
C PHE A 61 7.76 4.63 -6.19
N SER A 62 8.34 4.58 -7.39
CA SER A 62 9.79 4.65 -7.56
C SER A 62 10.38 6.00 -7.11
N GLN A 63 9.63 7.09 -7.31
CA GLN A 63 10.02 8.42 -6.83
C GLN A 63 9.87 8.57 -5.32
N ILE A 64 8.75 8.11 -4.75
CA ILE A 64 8.52 8.08 -3.30
C ILE A 64 9.59 7.25 -2.60
N GLU A 65 9.90 6.04 -3.09
CA GLU A 65 10.97 5.20 -2.56
C GLU A 65 12.31 5.92 -2.57
N THR A 66 12.67 6.57 -3.68
CA THR A 66 13.94 7.30 -3.79
C THR A 66 14.02 8.44 -2.77
N ASP A 67 12.94 9.22 -2.62
CA ASP A 67 12.87 10.36 -1.70
C ASP A 67 12.78 9.93 -0.23
N ALA A 68 12.05 8.84 0.06
CA ALA A 68 11.85 8.34 1.41
C ALA A 68 13.04 7.51 1.90
N THR A 69 13.76 6.80 1.02
CA THR A 69 14.85 5.87 1.41
C THR A 69 15.86 6.52 2.34
N ASN A 70 16.34 7.73 2.02
CA ASN A 70 17.33 8.40 2.87
C ASN A 70 16.78 8.69 4.28
N CYS A 71 15.55 9.21 4.34
CA CYS A 71 14.86 9.50 5.60
C CYS A 71 14.60 8.22 6.41
N VAL A 72 14.10 7.16 5.76
CA VAL A 72 13.79 5.87 6.40
C VAL A 72 15.07 5.22 6.91
N VAL A 73 16.17 5.22 6.15
CA VAL A 73 17.45 4.68 6.59
C VAL A 73 18.00 5.46 7.79
N THR A 74 17.87 6.78 7.80
CA THR A 74 18.29 7.61 8.94
C THR A 74 17.41 7.42 10.18
N ALA A 75 16.10 7.25 10.01
CA ALA A 75 15.15 7.15 11.12
C ALA A 75 14.99 5.73 11.68
N CYS A 76 15.00 4.72 10.81
CA CYS A 76 14.76 3.31 11.14
C CYS A 76 16.02 2.45 11.11
N GLY A 77 17.08 2.89 10.43
CA GLY A 77 18.23 2.06 10.08
C GLY A 77 18.00 1.24 8.80
N ALA A 78 19.09 0.86 8.14
CA ALA A 78 19.06 0.18 6.83
C ALA A 78 18.32 -1.16 6.86
N SER A 79 18.42 -1.93 7.95
CA SER A 79 17.75 -3.22 8.08
C SER A 79 16.22 -3.10 8.12
N VAL A 80 15.71 -2.07 8.81
CA VAL A 80 14.27 -1.82 8.92
C VAL A 80 13.76 -1.11 7.67
N ALA A 81 14.59 -0.32 6.98
CA ALA A 81 14.22 0.30 5.70
C ALA A 81 13.77 -0.73 4.65
N LEU A 82 14.43 -1.90 4.58
CA LEU A 82 14.00 -2.99 3.70
C LEU A 82 12.63 -3.55 4.10
N GLN A 83 12.37 -3.69 5.40
CA GLN A 83 11.06 -4.14 5.90
C GLN A 83 9.95 -3.12 5.59
N VAL A 84 10.27 -1.82 5.66
CA VAL A 84 9.37 -0.74 5.27
C VAL A 84 9.02 -0.88 3.78
N LEU A 85 10.02 -0.99 2.90
CA LEU A 85 9.81 -1.15 1.46
C LEU A 85 8.96 -2.39 1.12
N GLU A 86 9.24 -3.54 1.74
CA GLU A 86 8.42 -4.75 1.56
C GLU A 86 6.98 -4.54 2.04
N ALA A 87 6.78 -3.87 3.18
CA ALA A 87 5.45 -3.57 3.70
C ALA A 87 4.67 -2.64 2.77
N VAL A 88 5.28 -1.57 2.26
CA VAL A 88 4.62 -0.64 1.31
C VAL A 88 4.34 -1.31 -0.02
N SER A 89 5.25 -2.17 -0.53
CA SER A 89 4.99 -2.96 -1.73
C SER A 89 3.78 -3.89 -1.56
N LYS A 90 3.62 -4.46 -0.35
CA LYS A 90 2.47 -5.28 0.00
C LYS A 90 1.18 -4.47 0.13
N VAL A 91 1.25 -3.25 0.68
CA VAL A 91 0.15 -2.27 0.64
C VAL A 91 -0.27 -2.05 -0.82
N CYS A 92 0.68 -1.77 -1.71
CA CYS A 92 0.38 -1.54 -3.13
C CYS A 92 -0.24 -2.71 -3.86
N THR A 93 0.10 -3.94 -3.49
CA THR A 93 -0.50 -5.15 -4.07
C THR A 93 -1.87 -5.47 -3.46
N THR A 94 -2.16 -4.96 -2.25
CA THR A 94 -3.39 -5.30 -1.49
C THR A 94 -4.45 -4.19 -1.58
N CYS A 95 -4.04 -2.94 -1.68
CA CYS A 95 -4.87 -1.74 -1.61
C CYS A 95 -5.27 -1.15 -2.97
N VAL A 96 -4.56 -1.53 -4.04
CA VAL A 96 -4.86 -1.19 -5.44
C VAL A 96 -5.57 -2.38 -6.10
#